data_AF-A0A355F831-F1
#
_entry.id   AF-A0A355F831-F1
#
_cell.length_a   1.000
_cell.length_b   1.000
_cell.length_c   1.000
_cell.angle_alpha   90.00
_cell.angle_beta   90.00
_cell.angle_gamma   90.00
#
_symmetry.space_group_name_H-M   'P 1'
#
loop_
_entity.id
_entity.type
_entity.pdbx_description
1 polymer ?
#
loop_
_entity_poly.entity_id
_entity_poly.type
_entity_poly.pdbx_seq_one_letter_code
_entity_poly.pdbx_strand_id
1 'polypeptide(L)' 'AQVWVTEVDPICALQAAMEGYRVVTMDEACEQGDIFVTATGNFHVITHDHMRRMKHNAIV' A
#
# COMPACT_ATOMS: atom_id res chain seq x y z
N ALA A 1 -13.53 -4.08 4.81
CA ALA A 1 -12.40 -3.13 4.86
C ALA A 1 -12.23 -2.52 3.48
N GLN A 2 -11.83 -1.25 3.38
CA GLN A 2 -11.48 -0.66 2.08
C GLN A 2 -10.02 -1.04 1.78
N VAL A 3 -9.80 -1.83 0.73
CA VAL A 3 -8.47 -2.39 0.40
C VAL A 3 -7.85 -1.60 -0.73
N TRP A 4 -6.66 -1.08 -0.49
CA TRP A 4 -5.83 -0.39 -1.48
C TRP A 4 -4.60 -1.25 -1.75
N VAL A 5 -4.17 -1.30 -3.02
CA VAL A 5 -3.07 -2.13 -3.47
C VAL A 5 -1.99 -1.24 -4.04
N THR A 6 -0.73 -1.52 -3.69
CA THR A 6 0.44 -0.91 -4.32
C THR A 6 1.10 -1.96 -5.19
N GLU A 7 1.23 -1.71 -6.49
CA GLU A 7 1.91 -2.63 -7.39
C GLU A 7 2.83 -1.90 -8.36
N VAL A 8 3.95 -2.56 -8.65
CA VAL A 8 4.92 -2.11 -9.66
C VAL A 8 4.66 -2.78 -11.00
N ASP A 9 4.11 -4.00 -11.00
CA ASP A 9 3.75 -4.70 -12.23
C ASP A 9 2.39 -4.21 -12.75
N PRO A 10 2.32 -3.67 -13.99
CA PRO A 10 1.08 -3.17 -14.56
C PRO A 10 0.02 -4.25 -14.76
N ILE A 11 0.40 -5.53 -14.92
CA ILE A 11 -0.54 -6.64 -15.09
C ILE A 11 -1.23 -6.95 -13.76
N CYS A 12 -0.46 -7.12 -12.68
CA CYS A 12 -1.00 -7.35 -11.34
C CYS A 12 -1.81 -6.15 -10.85
N ALA A 13 -1.37 -4.92 -11.15
CA ALA A 13 -2.14 -3.71 -10.87
C ALA A 13 -3.49 -3.71 -11.58
N LEU A 14 -3.52 -4.06 -12.88
CA LEU A 14 -4.78 -4.14 -13.63
C LEU A 14 -5.71 -5.21 -13.05
N GLN A 15 -5.17 -6.37 -12.67
CA GLN A 15 -5.96 -7.42 -12.01
C GLN A 15 -6.58 -6.92 -10.71
N ALA A 16 -5.81 -6.25 -9.85
CA ALA A 16 -6.34 -5.66 -8.62
C ALA A 16 -7.44 -4.62 -8.90
N ALA A 17 -7.29 -3.80 -9.94
CA ALA A 17 -8.32 -2.85 -10.36
C ALA A 17 -9.59 -3.55 -10.89
N MET A 18 -9.46 -4.66 -11.60
CA MET A 18 -10.59 -5.47 -12.07
C MET A 18 -11.36 -6.12 -10.91
N GLU A 19 -10.70 -6.42 -9.80
CA GLU A 19 -11.32 -6.90 -8.56
C GLU A 19 -11.94 -5.76 -7.72
N GLY A 20 -11.82 -4.51 -8.17
CA GLY A 20 -12.40 -3.33 -7.51
C GLY A 20 -11.51 -2.73 -6.43
N TYR A 21 -10.25 -3.14 -6.33
CA TYR A 21 -9.28 -2.50 -5.44
C TYR A 21 -8.72 -1.22 -6.05
N ARG A 22 -8.47 -0.23 -5.19
CA ARG A 22 -7.82 1.00 -5.62
C ARG A 22 -6.31 0.76 -5.68
N VAL A 23 -5.75 0.86 -6.88
CA VAL A 23 -4.30 0.86 -7.06
C VAL A 23 -3.77 2.25 -6.76
N VAL A 24 -2.83 2.36 -5.82
CA VAL A 24 -2.24 3.62 -5.35
C VAL A 24 -0.74 3.44 -5.16
N THR A 25 -0.03 4.56 -4.98
CA THR A 25 1.37 4.53 -4.57
C THR A 25 1.49 4.41 -3.05
N MET A 26 2.63 3.92 -2.55
CA MET A 26 2.88 3.84 -1.11
C MET A 26 2.93 5.23 -0.46
N ASP A 27 3.38 6.25 -1.20
CA ASP A 27 3.37 7.64 -0.76
C ASP A 27 1.98 8.19 -0.50
N GLU A 28 0.99 7.81 -1.30
CA GLU A 28 -0.41 8.19 -1.07
C GLU A 28 -1.05 7.33 0.04
N ALA A 29 -0.72 6.04 0.08
CA ALA A 29 -1.29 5.10 1.03
C ALA A 29 -0.83 5.36 2.47
N CYS A 30 0.43 5.77 2.68
CA CYS A 30 0.99 5.91 4.04
C CYS A 30 0.23 6.91 4.91
N GLU A 31 -0.29 8.01 4.36
CA GLU A 31 -1.02 9.04 5.11
C GLU A 31 -2.47 8.63 5.44
N GLN A 32 -3.04 7.71 4.67
CA GLN A 32 -4.47 7.41 4.67
C GLN A 32 -4.79 6.00 5.23
N GLY A 33 -3.85 5.07 5.18
CA GLY A 33 -4.03 3.70 5.64
C GLY A 33 -4.03 3.56 7.17
N ASP A 34 -4.82 2.61 7.65
CA ASP A 34 -4.87 2.23 9.07
C ASP A 34 -4.11 0.90 9.33
N ILE A 35 -4.07 0.03 8.33
CA ILE A 35 -3.38 -1.27 8.37
C ILE A 35 -2.57 -1.41 7.07
N PHE A 36 -1.30 -1.73 7.21
CA PHE A 36 -0.38 -1.99 6.12
C PHE A 36 0.06 -3.45 6.18
N VAL A 37 0.18 -4.09 5.02
CA VAL A 37 0.67 -5.47 4.90
C VAL A 37 1.59 -5.55 3.70
N THR A 38 2.82 -6.00 3.88
CA THR A 38 3.77 -6.20 2.78
C THR A 38 3.72 -7.64 2.28
N ALA A 39 3.40 -7.84 1.01
CA ALA A 39 3.35 -9.16 0.35
C ALA A 39 4.17 -9.22 -0.95
N THR A 40 5.11 -8.29 -1.14
CA THR A 40 5.83 -8.09 -2.41
C THR A 40 7.08 -8.96 -2.56
N GLY A 41 7.65 -9.45 -1.46
CA GLY A 41 8.97 -10.10 -1.46
C GLY A 41 10.14 -9.17 -1.80
N ASN A 42 9.92 -7.85 -1.83
CA ASN A 42 10.92 -6.85 -2.20
C ASN A 42 11.51 -6.14 -0.96
N PHE A 43 12.62 -5.41 -1.17
CA PHE A 43 13.32 -4.68 -0.14
C PHE A 43 12.79 -3.24 -0.01
N HIS A 44 12.66 -2.75 1.23
CA HIS A 44 12.30 -1.37 1.54
C HIS A 44 10.97 -0.87 0.92
N VAL A 45 9.94 -1.73 0.88
CA VAL A 45 8.60 -1.32 0.42
C VAL A 45 7.96 -0.31 1.37
N ILE A 46 8.10 -0.53 2.68
CA ILE A 46 7.75 0.47 3.71
C ILE A 46 9.05 1.00 4.29
N THR A 47 9.33 2.27 4.03
CA THR A 47 10.54 2.97 4.50
C THR A 47 10.26 3.71 5.80
N HIS A 48 11.32 4.19 6.45
CA HIS A 48 11.21 5.06 7.63
C HIS A 48 10.36 6.31 7.36
N ASP A 49 10.50 6.90 6.18
CA ASP A 49 9.76 8.11 5.80
C ASP A 49 8.27 7.83 5.62
N HIS A 50 7.91 6.65 5.11
CA HIS A 50 6.51 6.19 5.07
C HIS A 50 5.95 6.06 6.48
N MET A 51 6.68 5.38 7.40
CA MET A 51 6.22 5.20 8.78
C MET A 51 6.02 6.52 9.53
N ARG A 52 6.89 7.51 9.27
CA ARG A 52 6.76 8.85 9.88
C ARG A 52 5.50 9.60 9.45
N ARG A 53 4.97 9.30 8.26
CA ARG A 53 3.76 9.90 7.68
C ARG A 53 2.48 9.13 8.02
N MET A 54 2.60 7.96 8.64
CA MET A 54 1.45 7.14 9.04
C MET A 54 0.62 7.77 10.15
N LYS A 55 -0.66 7.39 10.18
CA LYS A 55 -1.57 7.78 11.27
C LYS A 55 -1.08 7.24 12.62
N HIS A 56 -1.41 7.97 13.68
CA HIS A 56 -1.16 7.50 15.04
C HIS A 56 -1.88 6.16 15.29
N ASN A 57 -1.14 5.18 15.80
CA ASN A 57 -1.59 3.79 16.01
C ASN A 57 -1.95 3.01 14.74
N ALA A 58 -1.40 3.37 13.58
CA ALA A 58 -1.44 2.50 12.41
C ALA A 58 -0.74 1.15 12.70
N ILE A 59 -1.24 0.08 12.08
CA ILE A 59 -0.71 -1.28 12.19
C ILE A 59 0.09 -1.59 10.92
N VAL A 60 1.26 -2.19 11.05
CA VAL A 60 2.17 -2.56 9.96
C VAL A 60 2.55 -4.03 10.05
#